data_AF-A0A662DY06-F1
#
_entry.id   AF-A0A662DY06-F1
#
_cell.length_a   1.000
_cell.length_b   1.000
_cell.length_c   1.000
_cell.angle_alpha   90.00
_cell.angle_beta   90.00
_cell.angle_gamma   90.00
#
_symmetry.space_group_name_H-M   'P 1'
#
loop_
_entity.id
_entity.type
_entity.pdbx_description
1 polymer ?
#
loop_
_entity_poly.entity_id
_entity_poly.type
_entity_poly.pdbx_seq_one_letter_code
_entity_poly.pdbx_strand_id
1 'polypeptide(L)'
;MSGKVVHSRAWNLGEISDLLGGSLLNGVQSDIPILDVVSTGDHQQPSSLFVAYQGDRVDGHDFIGQAFENGSVAAVVTNEEKLGKRAGILVENAQQALSRLAAAFAGDPSKDMLVIGITGTNGKTTVHWLLYHALERLGLPGIRLGSLGISAHGSVERTGKVFVRGSGDIMMTTPAAGEIHGSLRQALDLGLRSCVLETSSHALVQHRVGDVWYDAAIFTNLSPDHLNYHEDMENYFQAKVGLFRQMADMGFVSGSHGGAVINADCPWGKRLAIMVGEMGLPLTTFGSSSDAT
;
A
#
# COMPACT_ATOMS: atom_id res chain seq x y z
N MET A 1 4.43 -17.95 6.58
CA MET A 1 4.89 -17.07 7.67
C MET A 1 4.54 -15.66 7.26
N SER A 2 3.51 -15.05 7.87
CA SER A 2 3.22 -13.64 7.64
C SER A 2 4.47 -12.82 8.00
N GLY A 3 4.82 -11.86 7.16
CA GLY A 3 5.98 -11.01 7.41
C GLY A 3 5.73 -10.21 8.68
N LYS A 4 6.36 -10.62 9.80
CA LYS A 4 6.34 -9.85 11.04
C LYS A 4 6.87 -8.46 10.74
N VAL A 5 6.02 -7.45 10.89
CA VAL A 5 6.41 -6.05 10.79
C VAL A 5 7.37 -5.78 11.94
N VAL A 6 8.58 -5.31 11.66
CA VAL A 6 9.51 -4.87 12.71
C VAL A 6 8.94 -3.58 13.31
N HIS A 7 8.46 -3.65 14.55
CA HIS A 7 7.78 -2.54 15.21
C HIS A 7 8.74 -1.39 15.52
N SER A 8 8.39 -0.18 15.08
CA SER A 8 9.15 1.05 15.34
C SER A 8 9.06 1.53 16.79
N ARG A 9 7.94 1.22 17.47
CA ARG A 9 7.65 1.56 18.87
C ARG A 9 6.48 0.73 19.42
N ALA A 10 6.24 0.81 20.73
CA ALA A 10 5.02 0.30 21.34
C ALA A 10 3.83 1.23 21.03
N TRP A 11 2.66 0.64 20.79
CA TRP A 11 1.39 1.32 20.56
C TRP A 11 0.39 0.91 21.64
N ASN A 12 -0.52 1.80 21.99
CA ASN A 12 -1.73 1.46 22.74
C ASN A 12 -3.01 1.72 21.93
N LEU A 13 -4.13 1.19 22.42
CA LEU A 13 -5.39 1.24 21.71
C LEU A 13 -5.93 2.67 21.54
N GLY A 14 -5.70 3.56 22.51
CA GLY A 14 -6.08 4.97 22.43
C GLY A 14 -5.34 5.71 21.32
N GLU A 15 -4.01 5.56 21.28
CA GLU A 15 -3.18 6.12 20.20
C GLU A 15 -3.61 5.61 18.82
N ILE A 16 -3.99 4.33 18.72
CA ILE A 16 -4.50 3.76 17.48
C ILE A 16 -5.87 4.33 17.12
N SER A 17 -6.76 4.51 18.09
CA SER A 17 -8.06 5.15 17.86
C SER A 17 -7.88 6.56 17.28
N ASP A 18 -7.00 7.35 17.89
CA ASP A 18 -6.67 8.71 17.45
C ASP A 18 -6.03 8.69 16.05
N LEU A 19 -5.08 7.78 15.81
CA LEU A 19 -4.42 7.59 14.51
C LEU A 19 -5.42 7.31 13.38
N LEU A 20 -6.45 6.53 13.69
CA LEU A 20 -7.47 6.10 12.74
C LEU A 20 -8.65 7.07 12.62
N GLY A 21 -8.73 8.08 13.50
CA GLY A 21 -9.96 8.87 13.67
C GLY A 21 -11.17 8.01 14.08
N GLY A 22 -10.92 6.86 14.70
CA GLY A 22 -11.93 5.88 15.09
C GLY A 22 -12.46 6.12 16.50
N SER A 23 -13.57 5.45 16.83
CA SER A 23 -14.19 5.52 18.16
C SER A 23 -13.97 4.23 18.95
N LEU A 24 -13.48 4.34 20.18
CA LEU A 24 -13.37 3.21 21.11
C LEU A 24 -14.76 2.69 21.50
N LEU A 25 -14.93 1.37 21.42
CA LEU A 25 -16.19 0.69 21.72
C LEU A 25 -16.14 -0.06 23.05
N ASN A 26 -17.32 -0.35 23.61
CA ASN A 26 -17.50 -1.22 24.77
C ASN A 26 -16.71 -0.81 26.04
N GLY A 27 -16.41 0.48 26.21
CA GLY A 27 -15.72 1.00 27.38
C GLY A 27 -14.29 0.45 27.55
N VAL A 28 -13.66 0.03 26.46
CA VAL A 28 -12.30 -0.52 26.47
C VAL A 28 -11.30 0.51 27.01
N GLN A 29 -10.34 0.03 27.81
CA GLN A 29 -9.26 0.87 28.32
C GLN A 29 -8.33 1.30 27.18
N SER A 30 -7.99 2.58 27.12
CA SER A 30 -7.15 3.14 26.05
C SER A 30 -5.67 2.72 26.15
N ASP A 31 -5.21 2.32 27.33
CA ASP A 31 -3.80 1.98 27.61
C ASP A 31 -3.43 0.52 27.28
N ILE A 32 -4.35 -0.27 26.73
CA ILE A 32 -4.08 -1.66 26.31
C ILE A 32 -2.95 -1.66 25.26
N PRO A 33 -1.82 -2.34 25.53
CA PRO A 33 -0.72 -2.41 24.59
C PRO A 33 -1.07 -3.29 23.40
N ILE A 34 -0.77 -2.79 22.20
CA ILE A 34 -0.92 -3.49 20.93
C ILE A 34 0.47 -3.76 20.36
N LEU A 35 0.77 -5.05 20.21
CA LEU A 35 2.08 -5.50 19.74
C LEU A 35 2.09 -5.77 18.24
N ASP A 36 1.00 -6.25 17.66
CA ASP A 36 0.93 -6.55 16.22
C ASP A 36 -0.46 -6.25 15.65
N VAL A 37 -0.55 -6.17 14.32
CA VAL A 37 -1.79 -5.96 13.57
C VAL A 37 -2.01 -7.12 12.63
N VAL A 38 -3.19 -7.73 12.70
CA VAL A 38 -3.53 -8.94 11.93
C VAL A 38 -4.87 -8.75 11.23
N SER A 39 -5.03 -9.35 10.05
CA SER A 39 -6.29 -9.34 9.30
C SER A 39 -6.80 -10.73 8.96
N THR A 40 -6.14 -11.76 9.46
CA THR A 40 -6.58 -13.16 9.37
C THR A 40 -6.67 -13.72 10.79
N GLY A 41 -7.74 -14.46 11.06
CA GLY A 41 -7.98 -15.05 12.38
C GLY A 41 -7.26 -16.37 12.61
N ASP A 42 -6.43 -16.86 11.68
CA ASP A 42 -5.91 -18.23 11.63
C ASP A 42 -4.57 -18.45 12.36
N HIS A 43 -3.99 -17.40 12.93
CA HIS A 43 -2.67 -17.46 13.57
C HIS A 43 -2.68 -16.90 14.99
N GLN A 44 -2.02 -17.61 15.92
CA GLN A 44 -1.83 -17.13 17.28
C GLN A 44 -0.87 -15.94 17.30
N GLN A 45 -1.38 -14.81 17.75
CA GLN A 45 -0.69 -13.52 17.74
C GLN A 45 -1.04 -12.78 19.04
N PRO A 46 -0.29 -13.03 20.13
CA PRO A 46 -0.60 -12.45 21.44
C PRO A 46 -0.58 -10.92 21.42
N SER A 47 -1.58 -10.30 22.06
CA SER A 47 -1.71 -8.83 22.16
C SER A 47 -1.78 -8.14 20.80
N SER A 48 -2.45 -8.77 19.84
CA SER A 48 -2.67 -8.21 18.51
C SER A 48 -3.98 -7.43 18.41
N LEU A 49 -4.04 -6.54 17.43
CA LEU A 49 -5.24 -5.88 16.97
C LEU A 49 -5.73 -6.56 15.69
N PHE A 50 -6.95 -7.09 15.71
CA PHE A 50 -7.56 -7.73 14.53
C PHE A 50 -8.31 -6.70 13.69
N VAL A 51 -8.01 -6.57 12.41
CA VAL A 51 -8.73 -5.68 11.48
C VAL A 51 -9.72 -6.49 10.66
N ALA A 52 -11.00 -6.34 10.99
CA ALA A 52 -12.09 -6.99 10.29
C ALA A 52 -12.58 -6.11 9.14
N TYR A 53 -12.48 -6.61 7.91
CA TYR A 53 -13.04 -5.96 6.73
C TYR A 53 -13.76 -6.97 5.84
N GLN A 54 -14.72 -6.48 5.06
CA GLN A 54 -15.40 -7.29 4.05
C GLN A 54 -14.47 -7.49 2.85
N GLY A 55 -14.09 -8.73 2.57
CA GLY A 55 -13.34 -9.10 1.37
C GLY A 55 -14.25 -9.63 0.26
N ASP A 56 -13.67 -9.88 -0.92
CA ASP A 56 -14.43 -10.34 -2.10
C ASP A 56 -15.10 -11.72 -1.93
N ARG A 57 -14.58 -12.56 -1.01
CA ARG A 57 -15.03 -13.95 -0.80
C ARG A 57 -15.57 -14.22 0.60
N VAL A 58 -15.07 -13.49 1.59
CA VAL A 58 -15.33 -13.73 3.02
C VAL A 58 -15.47 -12.41 3.74
N ASP A 59 -16.36 -12.35 4.72
CA ASP A 59 -16.46 -11.22 5.63
C ASP A 59 -15.53 -11.45 6.83
N GLY A 60 -14.51 -10.58 6.98
CA GLY A 60 -13.55 -10.65 8.08
C GLY A 60 -14.19 -10.54 9.46
N HIS A 61 -15.37 -9.92 9.56
CA HIS A 61 -16.08 -9.81 10.84
C HIS A 61 -16.52 -11.16 11.40
N ASP A 62 -16.73 -12.16 10.55
CA ASP A 62 -17.12 -13.50 10.99
C ASP A 62 -15.97 -14.23 11.72
N PHE A 63 -14.73 -13.72 11.60
CA PHE A 63 -13.54 -14.27 12.26
C PHE A 63 -13.15 -13.54 13.55
N ILE A 64 -13.91 -12.52 13.99
CA ILE A 64 -13.61 -11.78 15.22
C ILE A 64 -13.51 -12.74 16.42
N GLY A 65 -14.44 -13.69 16.54
CA GLY A 65 -14.41 -14.67 17.63
C GLY A 65 -13.10 -15.46 17.66
N GLN A 66 -12.71 -16.02 16.52
CA GLN A 66 -11.49 -16.80 16.36
C GLN A 66 -10.22 -15.97 16.62
N ALA A 67 -10.19 -14.70 16.19
CA ALA A 67 -9.06 -13.80 16.42
C ALA A 67 -8.82 -13.55 17.92
N PHE A 68 -9.89 -13.34 18.69
CA PHE A 68 -9.79 -13.19 20.16
C PHE A 68 -9.33 -14.48 20.84
N GLU A 69 -9.82 -15.64 20.41
CA GLU A 69 -9.33 -16.94 20.89
C GLU A 69 -7.82 -17.13 20.59
N ASN A 70 -7.34 -16.53 19.50
CA ASN A 70 -5.95 -16.57 19.08
C ASN A 70 -5.07 -15.44 19.64
N GLY A 71 -5.60 -14.65 20.58
CA GLY A 71 -4.83 -13.67 21.37
C GLY A 71 -4.96 -12.22 20.93
N SER A 72 -5.85 -11.90 19.98
CA SER A 72 -6.23 -10.51 19.73
C SER A 72 -6.94 -9.93 20.95
N VAL A 73 -6.54 -8.72 21.35
CA VAL A 73 -7.07 -8.03 22.54
C VAL A 73 -8.14 -6.99 22.20
N ALA A 74 -8.19 -6.59 20.93
CA ALA A 74 -9.20 -5.70 20.38
C ALA A 74 -9.39 -5.97 18.88
N ALA A 75 -10.46 -5.44 18.29
CA ALA A 75 -10.65 -5.44 16.84
C ALA A 75 -11.02 -4.05 16.27
N VAL A 76 -10.55 -3.77 15.06
CA VAL A 76 -11.04 -2.66 14.22
C VAL A 76 -12.18 -3.20 13.36
N VAL A 77 -13.33 -2.54 13.37
CA VAL A 77 -14.54 -2.98 12.66
C VAL A 77 -15.23 -1.81 11.96
N THR A 78 -16.02 -2.11 10.94
CA THR A 78 -17.01 -1.18 10.36
C THR A 78 -18.44 -1.48 10.84
N ASN A 79 -18.65 -2.60 11.53
CA ASN A 79 -19.93 -3.01 12.08
C ASN A 79 -19.79 -3.36 13.58
N GLU A 80 -20.29 -2.48 14.44
CA GLU A 80 -20.29 -2.66 15.91
C GLU A 80 -21.12 -3.88 16.35
N GLU A 81 -22.24 -4.19 15.70
CA GLU A 81 -23.09 -5.33 16.08
C GLU A 81 -22.33 -6.65 15.98
N LYS A 82 -21.51 -6.82 14.94
CA LYS A 82 -20.68 -8.02 14.76
C LYS A 82 -19.53 -8.12 15.77
N LEU A 83 -19.07 -7.00 16.32
CA LEU A 83 -18.08 -7.01 17.41
C LEU A 83 -18.67 -7.61 18.70
N GLY A 84 -19.95 -7.34 18.96
CA GLY A 84 -20.63 -7.73 20.20
C GLY A 84 -20.07 -6.97 21.40
N LYS A 85 -19.78 -7.67 22.51
CA LYS A 85 -19.25 -7.06 23.75
C LYS A 85 -17.71 -6.98 23.81
N ARG A 86 -17.03 -7.26 22.70
CA ARG A 86 -15.56 -7.31 22.65
C ARG A 86 -14.97 -5.90 22.53
N ALA A 87 -13.74 -5.72 23.00
CA ALA A 87 -13.00 -4.48 22.83
C ALA A 87 -12.79 -4.16 21.33
N GLY A 88 -12.92 -2.89 20.94
CA GLY A 88 -12.65 -2.53 19.56
C GLY A 88 -12.69 -1.05 19.24
N ILE A 89 -12.39 -0.75 17.99
CA ILE A 89 -12.41 0.58 17.38
C ILE A 89 -13.36 0.53 16.18
N LEU A 90 -14.37 1.40 16.18
CA LEU A 90 -15.23 1.62 15.03
C LEU A 90 -14.55 2.61 14.08
N VAL A 91 -14.45 2.24 12.81
CA VAL A 91 -13.93 3.10 11.73
C VAL A 91 -14.89 3.10 10.54
N GLU A 92 -14.78 4.12 9.69
CA GLU A 92 -15.56 4.18 8.44
C GLU A 92 -15.08 3.15 7.40
N ASN A 93 -13.76 2.95 7.31
CA ASN A 93 -13.17 2.04 6.33
C ASN A 93 -12.03 1.22 6.95
N ALA A 94 -12.29 -0.07 7.19
CA ALA A 94 -11.31 -0.97 7.81
C ALA A 94 -10.10 -1.32 6.90
N GLN A 95 -10.25 -1.28 5.56
CA GLN A 95 -9.10 -1.50 4.66
C GLN A 95 -8.14 -0.32 4.67
N GLN A 96 -8.67 0.91 4.69
CA GLN A 96 -7.87 2.11 4.90
C GLN A 96 -7.21 2.10 6.28
N ALA A 97 -7.95 1.69 7.32
CA ALA A 97 -7.37 1.54 8.66
C ALA A 97 -6.21 0.52 8.69
N LEU A 98 -6.35 -0.62 8.00
CA LEU A 98 -5.28 -1.60 7.88
C LEU A 98 -4.03 -1.03 7.19
N SER A 99 -4.21 -0.23 6.14
CA SER A 99 -3.11 0.46 5.46
C SER A 99 -2.39 1.42 6.41
N ARG A 100 -3.16 2.27 7.12
CA ARG A 100 -2.60 3.25 8.05
C ARG A 100 -1.84 2.58 9.19
N LEU A 101 -2.41 1.53 9.75
CA LEU A 101 -1.79 0.71 10.79
C LEU A 101 -0.49 0.07 10.30
N ALA A 102 -0.50 -0.54 9.10
CA ALA A 102 0.70 -1.15 8.53
C ALA A 102 1.83 -0.14 8.34
N ALA A 103 1.52 1.06 7.84
CA ALA A 103 2.48 2.16 7.71
C ALA A 103 3.01 2.60 9.07
N ALA A 104 2.13 2.87 10.03
CA ALA A 104 2.50 3.37 11.35
C ALA A 104 3.35 2.37 12.15
N PHE A 105 2.99 1.09 12.15
CA PHE A 105 3.75 0.03 12.83
C PHE A 105 5.14 -0.18 12.20
N ALA A 106 5.26 0.04 10.89
CA ALA A 106 6.54 0.02 10.17
C ALA A 106 7.34 1.33 10.28
N GLY A 107 6.79 2.38 10.90
CA GLY A 107 7.42 3.69 11.06
C GLY A 107 7.36 4.57 9.81
N ASP A 108 6.27 4.53 9.04
CA ASP A 108 6.03 5.30 7.81
C ASP A 108 7.20 5.27 6.80
N PRO A 109 7.73 4.08 6.44
CA PRO A 109 9.01 3.96 5.74
C PRO A 109 9.02 4.61 4.33
N SER A 110 7.87 4.76 3.69
CA SER A 110 7.75 5.44 2.40
C SER A 110 8.14 6.92 2.46
N LYS A 111 8.11 7.55 3.64
CA LYS A 111 8.54 8.94 3.82
C LYS A 111 10.06 9.13 3.82
N ASP A 112 10.83 8.04 3.97
CA ASP A 112 12.30 8.09 4.10
C ASP A 112 13.04 7.49 2.90
N MET A 113 12.33 7.22 1.80
CA MET A 113 12.90 6.67 0.57
C MET A 113 12.17 7.16 -0.67
N LEU A 114 12.86 7.13 -1.81
CA LEU A 114 12.26 7.41 -3.11
C LEU A 114 11.27 6.28 -3.48
N VAL A 115 9.99 6.58 -3.66
CA VAL A 115 8.98 5.60 -4.11
C VAL A 115 8.37 6.00 -5.45
N ILE A 116 8.49 5.12 -6.43
CA ILE A 116 7.91 5.29 -7.77
C ILE A 116 6.77 4.28 -7.98
N GLY A 117 5.54 4.78 -8.09
CA GLY A 117 4.34 3.99 -8.36
C GLY A 117 4.06 3.86 -9.86
N ILE A 118 3.75 2.66 -10.34
CA ILE A 118 3.45 2.42 -11.76
C ILE A 118 2.07 1.78 -11.91
N THR A 119 1.17 2.44 -12.63
CA THR A 119 -0.15 1.92 -12.98
C THR A 119 -0.41 1.93 -14.48
N GLY A 120 -1.48 1.23 -14.86
CA GLY A 120 -1.91 1.00 -16.25
C GLY A 120 -2.37 -0.43 -16.48
N THR A 121 -2.90 -0.73 -17.67
CA THR A 121 -3.28 -2.11 -18.03
C THR A 121 -2.02 -2.92 -18.32
N ASN A 122 -1.21 -2.48 -19.29
CA ASN A 122 -0.02 -3.20 -19.75
C ASN A 122 1.29 -2.42 -19.53
N GLY A 123 2.41 -3.13 -19.49
CA GLY A 123 3.74 -2.53 -19.44
C GLY A 123 4.23 -2.12 -18.04
N LYS A 124 3.41 -2.29 -16.99
CA LYS A 124 3.81 -2.02 -15.59
C LYS A 124 5.11 -2.75 -15.23
N THR A 125 5.15 -4.06 -15.46
CA THR A 125 6.32 -4.90 -15.17
C THR A 125 7.55 -4.49 -15.97
N THR A 126 7.42 -4.18 -17.25
CA THR A 126 8.55 -3.74 -18.07
C THR A 126 9.15 -2.42 -17.54
N VAL A 127 8.31 -1.41 -17.31
CA VAL A 127 8.73 -0.11 -16.78
C VAL A 127 9.33 -0.26 -15.38
N HIS A 128 8.71 -1.10 -14.53
CA HIS A 128 9.17 -1.44 -13.20
C HIS A 128 10.61 -1.97 -13.19
N TRP A 129 10.93 -2.91 -14.08
CA TRP A 129 12.29 -3.46 -14.20
C TRP A 129 13.30 -2.46 -14.75
N LEU A 130 12.93 -1.70 -15.78
CA LEU A 130 13.81 -0.68 -16.36
C LEU A 130 14.18 0.39 -15.33
N LEU A 131 13.20 0.89 -14.57
CA LEU A 131 13.45 1.88 -13.52
C LEU A 131 14.28 1.33 -12.38
N TYR A 132 13.96 0.12 -11.89
CA TYR A 132 14.74 -0.52 -10.84
C TYR A 132 16.23 -0.63 -11.22
N HIS A 133 16.52 -1.11 -12.43
CA HIS A 133 17.90 -1.22 -12.91
C HIS A 133 18.56 0.13 -13.20
N ALA A 134 17.80 1.12 -13.69
CA ALA A 134 18.32 2.47 -13.89
C ALA A 134 18.75 3.10 -12.55
N LEU A 135 17.90 3.02 -11.51
CA LEU A 135 18.22 3.53 -10.17
C LEU A 135 19.45 2.84 -9.57
N GLU A 136 19.55 1.51 -9.71
CA GLU A 136 20.73 0.72 -9.33
C GLU A 136 22.02 1.20 -10.03
N ARG A 137 21.93 1.61 -11.30
CA ARG A 137 23.07 2.12 -12.09
C ARG A 137 23.42 3.56 -11.75
N LEU A 138 22.43 4.34 -11.33
CA LEU A 138 22.60 5.73 -10.86
C LEU A 138 23.07 5.82 -9.40
N GLY A 139 23.33 4.68 -8.74
CA GLY A 139 23.84 4.64 -7.37
C GLY A 139 22.75 4.87 -6.31
N LEU A 140 21.47 4.68 -6.65
CA LEU A 140 20.35 4.75 -5.72
C LEU A 140 19.70 3.37 -5.54
N PRO A 141 20.39 2.42 -4.88
CA PRO A 141 19.94 1.05 -4.75
C PRO A 141 18.65 0.93 -3.94
N GLY A 142 17.84 -0.04 -4.30
CA GLY A 142 16.45 -0.12 -3.85
C GLY A 142 15.85 -1.51 -3.81
N ILE A 143 14.54 -1.53 -3.65
CA ILE A 143 13.71 -2.72 -3.81
C ILE A 143 12.71 -2.52 -4.93
N ARG A 144 12.21 -3.64 -5.45
CA ARG A 144 11.14 -3.68 -6.46
C ARG A 144 10.00 -4.52 -5.90
N LEU A 145 8.76 -4.06 -6.03
CA LEU A 145 7.56 -4.78 -5.58
C LEU A 145 6.57 -4.87 -6.73
N GLY A 146 6.23 -6.09 -7.16
CA GLY A 146 5.25 -6.25 -8.22
C GLY A 146 4.81 -7.69 -8.46
N SER A 147 4.27 -7.93 -9.65
CA SER A 147 3.82 -9.24 -10.14
C SER A 147 4.88 -10.36 -10.06
N LEU A 148 6.17 -10.01 -10.20
CA LEU A 148 7.30 -10.94 -10.05
C LEU A 148 7.88 -10.95 -8.63
N GLY A 149 7.03 -10.65 -7.66
CA GLY A 149 7.36 -10.57 -6.26
C GLY A 149 8.23 -9.40 -5.87
N ILE A 150 8.79 -9.53 -4.68
CA ILE A 150 9.60 -8.51 -4.03
C ILE A 150 11.06 -8.93 -4.11
N SER A 151 11.90 -8.05 -4.64
CA SER A 151 13.31 -8.33 -4.83
C SER A 151 14.17 -7.11 -4.58
N ALA A 152 15.35 -7.36 -4.06
CA ALA A 152 16.45 -6.42 -3.92
C ALA A 152 17.71 -6.94 -4.65
N HIS A 153 17.52 -7.82 -5.65
CA HIS A 153 18.61 -8.49 -6.37
C HIS A 153 19.47 -7.46 -7.13
N GLY A 154 20.79 -7.48 -6.91
CA GLY A 154 21.73 -6.43 -7.33
C GLY A 154 22.08 -5.44 -6.20
N SER A 155 21.07 -4.97 -5.46
CA SER A 155 21.25 -4.07 -4.30
C SER A 155 21.90 -4.78 -3.11
N VAL A 156 21.44 -6.00 -2.84
CA VAL A 156 21.89 -6.87 -1.73
C VAL A 156 23.31 -7.36 -1.88
N GLU A 157 23.74 -7.67 -3.11
CA GLU A 157 25.13 -8.07 -3.38
C GLU A 157 26.10 -6.93 -3.09
N ARG A 158 25.67 -5.68 -3.27
CA ARG A 158 26.45 -4.47 -2.96
C ARG A 158 26.43 -4.09 -1.48
N THR A 159 25.34 -4.35 -0.76
CA THR A 159 25.21 -4.03 0.69
C THR A 159 25.71 -5.15 1.60
N GLY A 160 25.96 -6.35 1.07
CA GLY A 160 26.41 -7.52 1.85
C GLY A 160 25.35 -8.12 2.77
N LYS A 161 24.08 -7.70 2.66
CA LYS A 161 22.98 -8.13 3.55
C LYS A 161 21.84 -8.77 2.75
N VAL A 162 21.54 -10.04 3.01
CA VAL A 162 20.54 -10.83 2.26
C VAL A 162 19.11 -10.32 2.50
N PHE A 163 18.43 -9.91 1.41
CA PHE A 163 16.97 -9.70 1.42
C PHE A 163 16.29 -11.05 1.20
N VAL A 164 15.79 -11.68 2.26
CA VAL A 164 15.01 -12.92 2.16
C VAL A 164 13.54 -12.55 2.02
N ARG A 165 12.88 -12.98 0.93
CA ARG A 165 11.43 -13.21 0.97
C ARG A 165 11.09 -14.60 0.49
N GLY A 166 10.22 -15.24 1.28
CA GLY A 166 9.64 -16.54 1.02
C GLY A 166 8.72 -16.49 -0.19
N SER A 167 9.06 -17.32 -1.17
CA SER A 167 8.21 -17.68 -2.29
C SER A 167 7.05 -18.50 -1.74
N GLY A 168 5.87 -17.89 -1.64
CA GLY A 168 4.62 -18.57 -1.35
C GLY A 168 3.61 -18.19 -2.43
N ASP A 169 2.96 -19.20 -2.98
CA ASP A 169 2.16 -19.16 -4.20
C ASP A 169 1.08 -18.07 -4.25
N ILE A 170 0.86 -17.57 -5.48
CA ILE A 170 -0.05 -16.48 -5.88
C ILE A 170 0.30 -15.13 -5.24
N MET A 171 1.41 -14.53 -5.70
CA MET A 171 1.67 -13.13 -5.43
C MET A 171 0.69 -12.27 -6.22
N MET A 172 -0.21 -11.57 -5.52
CA MET A 172 -0.94 -10.45 -6.10
C MET A 172 0.05 -9.49 -6.78
N THR A 173 -0.32 -8.89 -7.91
CA THR A 173 0.51 -7.88 -8.60
C THR A 173 1.01 -6.77 -7.68
N THR A 174 0.24 -6.46 -6.64
CA THR A 174 0.61 -5.57 -5.54
C THR A 174 0.38 -6.34 -4.23
N PRO A 175 1.34 -6.49 -3.31
CA PRO A 175 1.13 -7.23 -2.06
C PRO A 175 0.11 -6.58 -1.12
N ALA A 176 -0.25 -7.24 -0.01
CA ALA A 176 -1.06 -6.62 1.05
C ALA A 176 -0.31 -5.47 1.75
N ALA A 177 -1.03 -4.56 2.43
CA ALA A 177 -0.43 -3.38 3.05
C ALA A 177 0.69 -3.71 4.04
N GLY A 178 0.47 -4.70 4.93
CA GLY A 178 1.51 -5.16 5.88
C GLY A 178 2.77 -5.66 5.18
N GLU A 179 2.62 -6.36 4.06
CA GLU A 179 3.76 -6.84 3.26
C GLU A 179 4.51 -5.70 2.56
N ILE A 180 3.80 -4.68 2.08
CA ILE A 180 4.41 -3.49 1.45
C ILE A 180 5.21 -2.73 2.49
N HIS A 181 4.57 -2.27 3.56
CA HIS A 181 5.22 -1.45 4.58
C HIS A 181 6.33 -2.20 5.33
N GLY A 182 6.14 -3.49 5.62
CA GLY A 182 7.19 -4.33 6.20
C GLY A 182 8.41 -4.47 5.28
N SER A 183 8.19 -4.60 3.96
CA SER A 183 9.30 -4.67 2.99
C SER A 183 10.04 -3.34 2.85
N LEU A 184 9.32 -2.22 2.86
CA LEU A 184 9.92 -0.88 2.82
C LEU A 184 10.76 -0.62 4.09
N ARG A 185 10.25 -0.97 5.27
CA ARG A 185 11.01 -0.89 6.54
C ARG A 185 12.29 -1.72 6.47
N GLN A 186 12.18 -2.98 6.05
CA GLN A 186 13.34 -3.85 5.89
C GLN A 186 14.35 -3.27 4.91
N ALA A 187 13.91 -2.69 3.79
CA ALA A 187 14.79 -2.05 2.82
C ALA A 187 15.53 -0.85 3.43
N LEU A 188 14.84 0.00 4.18
CA LEU A 188 15.46 1.13 4.89
C LEU A 188 16.53 0.67 5.89
N ASP A 189 16.25 -0.37 6.67
CA ASP A 189 17.19 -1.00 7.63
C ASP A 189 18.45 -1.52 6.96
N LEU A 190 18.33 -1.95 5.70
CA LEU A 190 19.43 -2.42 4.88
C LEU A 190 20.21 -1.28 4.19
N GLY A 191 19.80 -0.03 4.38
CA GLY A 191 20.44 1.13 3.75
C GLY A 191 19.92 1.41 2.33
N LEU A 192 18.90 0.70 1.86
CA LEU A 192 18.29 0.96 0.57
C LEU A 192 17.41 2.21 0.65
N ARG A 193 17.37 2.99 -0.43
CA ARG A 193 16.75 4.33 -0.46
C ARG A 193 15.81 4.54 -1.63
N SER A 194 15.51 3.50 -2.39
CA SER A 194 14.50 3.55 -3.46
C SER A 194 13.59 2.33 -3.48
N CYS A 195 12.39 2.53 -4.01
CA CYS A 195 11.36 1.53 -4.19
C CYS A 195 10.65 1.80 -5.52
N VAL A 196 10.55 0.78 -6.37
CA VAL A 196 9.67 0.82 -7.55
C VAL A 196 8.52 -0.16 -7.30
N LEU A 197 7.28 0.33 -7.39
CA LEU A 197 6.08 -0.38 -6.95
C LEU A 197 5.04 -0.46 -8.06
N GLU A 198 4.74 -1.68 -8.52
CA GLU A 198 3.58 -1.93 -9.38
C GLU A 198 2.29 -1.70 -8.59
N THR A 199 1.52 -0.70 -9.01
CA THR A 199 0.30 -0.27 -8.33
C THR A 199 -0.93 -0.65 -9.17
N SER A 200 -1.47 -1.82 -8.90
CA SER A 200 -2.66 -2.35 -9.58
C SER A 200 -3.93 -1.58 -9.18
N SER A 201 -4.94 -1.57 -10.05
CA SER A 201 -6.24 -0.95 -9.75
C SER A 201 -6.93 -1.59 -8.54
N HIS A 202 -6.82 -2.91 -8.39
CA HIS A 202 -7.33 -3.63 -7.23
C HIS A 202 -6.66 -3.16 -5.93
N ALA A 203 -5.36 -2.89 -5.97
CA ALA A 203 -4.64 -2.41 -4.78
C ALA A 203 -5.04 -0.99 -4.37
N LEU A 204 -5.36 -0.14 -5.36
CA LEU A 204 -5.88 1.20 -5.11
C LEU A 204 -7.28 1.15 -4.50
N VAL A 205 -8.19 0.35 -5.07
CA VAL A 205 -9.56 0.19 -4.53
C VAL A 205 -9.57 -0.47 -3.15
N GLN A 206 -8.72 -1.48 -2.94
CA GLN A 206 -8.62 -2.20 -1.66
C GLN A 206 -7.70 -1.49 -0.63
N HIS A 207 -7.28 -0.26 -0.92
CA HIS A 207 -6.40 0.54 -0.06
C HIS A 207 -5.08 -0.13 0.34
N ARG A 208 -4.59 -1.15 -0.38
CA ARG A 208 -3.33 -1.85 -0.05
C ARG A 208 -2.10 -0.93 -0.05
N VAL A 209 -2.18 0.16 -0.80
CA VAL A 209 -1.13 1.17 -0.95
C VAL A 209 -1.53 2.53 -0.36
N GLY A 210 -2.63 2.61 0.40
CA GLY A 210 -3.25 3.89 0.79
C GLY A 210 -2.34 4.83 1.59
N ASP A 211 -1.34 4.29 2.28
CA ASP A 211 -0.38 5.05 3.09
C ASP A 211 1.04 5.01 2.54
N VAL A 212 1.18 4.65 1.26
CA VAL A 212 2.45 4.78 0.53
C VAL A 212 2.59 6.23 0.04
N TRP A 213 3.63 6.91 0.49
CA TRP A 213 4.02 8.22 -0.04
C TRP A 213 4.76 8.00 -1.35
N TYR A 214 4.26 8.56 -2.44
CA TYR A 214 4.87 8.45 -3.77
C TYR A 214 5.59 9.75 -4.12
N ASP A 215 6.81 9.61 -4.63
CA ASP A 215 7.54 10.72 -5.26
C ASP A 215 7.15 10.88 -6.73
N ALA A 216 6.92 9.76 -7.41
CA ALA A 216 6.50 9.76 -8.80
C ALA A 216 5.42 8.72 -9.07
N ALA A 217 4.47 9.08 -9.92
CA ALA A 217 3.38 8.21 -10.36
C ALA A 217 3.38 8.10 -11.88
N ILE A 218 3.44 6.88 -12.41
CA ILE A 218 3.55 6.60 -13.84
C ILE A 218 2.28 5.93 -14.35
N PHE A 219 1.71 6.48 -15.43
CA PHE A 219 0.59 5.87 -16.14
C PHE A 219 1.03 5.39 -17.53
N THR A 220 0.94 4.08 -17.78
CA THR A 220 1.40 3.48 -19.04
C THR A 220 0.34 3.49 -20.15
N ASN A 221 -0.86 2.98 -19.88
CA ASN A 221 -1.99 2.90 -20.81
C ASN A 221 -3.23 2.36 -20.08
N LEU A 222 -4.39 2.45 -20.72
CA LEU A 222 -5.61 1.76 -20.30
C LEU A 222 -6.31 1.12 -21.50
N SER A 223 -6.58 -0.17 -21.38
CA SER A 223 -7.38 -0.98 -22.30
C SER A 223 -8.28 -1.93 -21.49
N PRO A 224 -9.39 -2.46 -22.06
CA PRO A 224 -10.30 -3.36 -21.37
C PRO A 224 -9.58 -4.54 -20.71
N ASP A 225 -9.75 -4.63 -19.39
CA ASP A 225 -9.23 -5.67 -18.52
C ASP A 225 -9.95 -5.56 -17.16
N HIS A 226 -10.01 -6.64 -16.38
CA HIS A 226 -10.59 -6.67 -15.03
C HIS A 226 -12.02 -6.08 -14.87
N LEU A 227 -12.83 -6.04 -15.94
CA LEU A 227 -14.17 -5.46 -15.92
C LEU A 227 -15.19 -6.28 -15.10
N ASN A 228 -14.89 -7.54 -14.81
CA ASN A 228 -15.65 -8.34 -13.86
C ASN A 228 -15.53 -7.80 -12.41
N TYR A 229 -14.49 -7.03 -12.11
CA TYR A 229 -14.30 -6.37 -10.82
C TYR A 229 -14.70 -4.89 -10.86
N HIS A 230 -14.31 -4.17 -11.90
CA HIS A 230 -14.56 -2.72 -12.01
C HIS A 230 -15.92 -2.38 -12.63
N GLU A 231 -16.67 -3.36 -13.13
CA GLU A 231 -17.95 -3.22 -13.86
C GLU A 231 -17.81 -2.58 -15.24
N ASP A 232 -17.14 -1.42 -15.32
CA ASP A 232 -16.92 -0.69 -16.56
C ASP A 232 -15.53 -0.03 -16.67
N MET A 233 -15.26 0.56 -17.83
CA MET A 233 -13.99 1.22 -18.13
C MET A 233 -13.78 2.52 -17.35
N GLU A 234 -14.86 3.22 -16.96
CA GLU A 234 -14.77 4.47 -16.23
C GLU A 234 -14.34 4.21 -14.79
N ASN A 235 -14.99 3.25 -14.12
CA ASN A 235 -14.60 2.79 -12.79
C ASN A 235 -13.15 2.26 -12.79
N TYR A 236 -12.77 1.49 -13.82
CA TYR A 236 -11.40 1.01 -13.94
C TYR A 236 -10.38 2.15 -14.11
N PHE A 237 -10.74 3.18 -14.88
CA PHE A 237 -9.93 4.40 -15.02
C PHE A 237 -9.83 5.16 -13.70
N GLN A 238 -10.96 5.43 -13.04
CA GLN A 238 -11.01 6.14 -11.75
C GLN A 238 -10.23 5.42 -10.66
N ALA A 239 -10.24 4.08 -10.64
CA ALA A 239 -9.41 3.30 -9.75
C ALA A 239 -7.92 3.63 -9.93
N LYS A 240 -7.43 3.78 -11.17
CA LYS A 240 -6.03 4.15 -11.45
C LYS A 240 -5.73 5.62 -11.21
N VAL A 241 -6.69 6.52 -11.47
CA VAL A 241 -6.62 7.94 -11.07
C VAL A 241 -6.34 8.05 -9.57
N GLY A 242 -6.84 7.11 -8.77
CA GLY A 242 -6.59 7.02 -7.32
C GLY A 242 -5.12 7.15 -6.92
N LEU A 243 -4.17 6.61 -7.71
CA LEU A 243 -2.73 6.78 -7.44
C LEU A 243 -2.30 8.26 -7.48
N PHE A 244 -2.80 9.01 -8.47
CA PHE A 244 -2.46 10.42 -8.67
C PHE A 244 -3.17 11.31 -7.65
N ARG A 245 -4.43 11.01 -7.33
CA ARG A 245 -5.15 11.68 -6.24
C ARG A 245 -4.43 11.49 -4.91
N GLN A 246 -4.05 10.25 -4.58
CA GLN A 246 -3.30 9.95 -3.37
C GLN A 246 -1.99 10.75 -3.31
N MET A 247 -1.23 10.80 -4.42
CA MET A 247 0.00 11.61 -4.48
C MET A 247 -0.27 13.11 -4.26
N ALA A 248 -1.37 13.66 -4.79
CA ALA A 248 -1.76 15.05 -4.58
C ALA A 248 -2.21 15.32 -3.14
N ASP A 249 -3.03 14.43 -2.57
CA ASP A 249 -3.62 14.58 -1.23
C ASP A 249 -2.57 14.45 -0.12
N MET A 250 -1.63 13.50 -0.26
CA MET A 250 -0.54 13.31 0.69
C MET A 250 0.57 14.36 0.50
N GLY A 251 0.74 14.84 -0.73
CA GLY A 251 1.81 15.74 -1.11
C GLY A 251 3.16 15.05 -1.26
N PHE A 252 4.20 15.85 -1.49
CA PHE A 252 5.56 15.37 -1.66
C PHE A 252 6.29 15.30 -0.33
N VAL A 253 7.11 14.25 -0.15
CA VAL A 253 8.10 14.22 0.92
C VAL A 253 9.06 15.41 0.71
N SER A 254 9.44 16.08 1.80
CA SER A 254 10.30 17.27 1.75
C SER A 254 11.58 17.03 0.95
N GLY A 255 11.83 17.88 -0.06
CA GLY A 255 12.99 17.75 -0.96
C GLY A 255 12.76 16.87 -2.20
N SER A 256 11.57 16.25 -2.34
CA SER A 256 11.20 15.57 -3.57
C SER A 256 10.77 16.56 -4.66
N HIS A 257 11.22 16.29 -5.89
CA HIS A 257 10.90 17.06 -7.10
C HIS A 257 10.14 16.21 -8.13
N GLY A 258 9.54 15.12 -7.68
CA GLY A 258 8.85 14.18 -8.57
C GLY A 258 7.48 14.69 -9.03
N GLY A 259 6.69 13.79 -9.60
CA GLY A 259 5.42 14.14 -10.22
C GLY A 259 4.82 13.01 -11.04
N ALA A 260 3.84 13.38 -11.85
CA ALA A 260 3.14 12.45 -12.73
C ALA A 260 3.89 12.29 -14.06
N VAL A 261 4.07 11.05 -14.51
CA VAL A 261 4.61 10.71 -15.83
C VAL A 261 3.56 9.92 -16.61
N ILE A 262 3.01 10.50 -17.67
CA ILE A 262 1.81 9.97 -18.32
C ILE A 262 2.03 9.72 -19.82
N ASN A 263 1.64 8.54 -20.29
CA ASN A 263 1.59 8.25 -21.72
C ASN A 263 0.45 9.03 -22.41
N ALA A 264 0.78 10.05 -23.20
CA ALA A 264 -0.17 10.84 -23.96
C ALA A 264 -0.64 10.18 -25.27
N ASP A 265 -0.04 9.07 -25.71
CA ASP A 265 -0.52 8.32 -26.90
C ASP A 265 -1.80 7.52 -26.62
N CYS A 266 -2.28 7.50 -25.38
CA CYS A 266 -3.53 6.85 -24.98
C CYS A 266 -4.62 7.90 -24.70
N PRO A 267 -5.86 7.76 -25.21
CA PRO A 267 -6.97 8.69 -24.89
C PRO A 267 -7.20 8.87 -23.38
N TRP A 268 -7.10 7.79 -22.61
CA TRP A 268 -7.20 7.84 -21.15
C TRP A 268 -6.03 8.57 -20.49
N GLY A 269 -4.83 8.46 -21.09
CA GLY A 269 -3.66 9.21 -20.64
C GLY A 269 -3.81 10.71 -20.88
N LYS A 270 -4.33 11.13 -22.04
CA LYS A 270 -4.65 12.55 -22.30
C LYS A 270 -5.65 13.10 -21.29
N ARG A 271 -6.71 12.33 -20.99
CA ARG A 271 -7.69 12.71 -19.96
C ARG A 271 -7.05 12.79 -18.57
N LEU A 272 -6.23 11.82 -18.20
CA LEU A 272 -5.54 11.81 -16.91
C LEU A 272 -4.57 13.00 -16.78
N ALA A 273 -3.86 13.36 -17.85
CA ALA A 273 -2.96 14.51 -17.87
C ALA A 273 -3.69 15.83 -17.52
N ILE A 274 -4.90 16.04 -18.06
CA ILE A 274 -5.74 17.19 -17.71
C ILE A 274 -6.10 17.16 -16.21
N MET A 275 -6.58 16.02 -15.73
CA MET A 275 -6.97 15.86 -14.31
C MET A 275 -5.78 16.08 -13.37
N VAL A 276 -4.59 15.61 -13.72
CA VAL A 276 -3.37 15.79 -12.94
C VAL A 276 -2.94 17.27 -12.92
N GLY A 277 -3.12 17.99 -14.03
CA GLY A 277 -2.94 19.45 -14.06
C GLY A 277 -3.89 20.18 -13.10
N GLU A 278 -5.15 19.76 -13.04
CA GLU A 278 -6.14 20.29 -12.09
C GLU A 278 -5.80 19.94 -10.63
N MET A 279 -5.13 18.81 -10.38
CA MET A 279 -4.59 18.42 -9.06
C MET A 279 -3.36 19.25 -8.65
N GLY A 280 -2.80 20.07 -9.55
CA GLY A 280 -1.60 20.88 -9.26
C GLY A 280 -0.30 20.08 -9.17
N LEU A 281 -0.29 18.85 -9.68
CA LEU A 281 0.91 18.01 -9.68
C LEU A 281 1.85 18.39 -10.84
N PRO A 282 3.18 18.39 -10.64
CA PRO A 282 4.14 18.45 -11.72
C PRO A 282 3.87 17.30 -12.71
N LEU A 283 3.80 17.63 -14.00
CA LEU A 283 3.41 16.71 -15.05
C LEU A 283 4.48 16.66 -16.13
N THR A 284 4.86 15.44 -16.49
CA THR A 284 5.61 15.12 -17.71
C THR A 284 4.80 14.13 -18.52
N THR A 285 4.66 14.37 -19.82
CA THR A 285 4.01 13.42 -20.72
C THR A 285 5.02 12.81 -21.68
N PHE A 286 4.74 11.59 -22.13
CA PHE A 286 5.52 10.93 -23.16
C PHE A 286 4.60 10.35 -24.23
N GLY A 287 5.12 10.23 -25.44
CA GLY A 287 4.37 9.72 -26.59
C GLY A 287 5.15 9.92 -27.88
N SER A 288 4.70 9.24 -28.92
CA SER A 288 5.18 9.38 -30.29
C SER A 288 4.41 10.45 -31.05
N SER A 289 3.26 10.87 -30.52
CA SER A 289 2.47 11.99 -31.04
C SER A 289 3.02 13.34 -30.58
N SER A 290 2.82 14.40 -31.37
CA SER A 290 3.26 15.77 -31.09
C SER A 290 2.66 16.40 -29.82
N ASP A 291 1.68 15.73 -29.21
CA ASP A 291 0.98 16.18 -28.01
C ASP A 291 1.73 15.84 -26.72
N ALA A 292 2.87 15.13 -26.80
CA ALA A 292 3.73 14.83 -25.65
C ALA A 292 4.70 15.99 -25.35
N THR A 293 4.58 16.57 -24.16
CA THR A 293 5.42 17.63 -23.58
C THR A 293 5.98 17.24 -22.22
#